data_AF-A0A4R8C3L3-F1
#
_entry.id   AF-A0A4R8C3L3-F1
#
_cell.length_a   1.000
_cell.length_b   1.000
_cell.length_c   1.000
_cell.angle_alpha   90.00
_cell.angle_beta   90.00
_cell.angle_gamma   90.00
#
_symmetry.space_group_name_H-M   'P 1'
#
loop_
_entity.id
_entity.type
_entity.pdbx_description
1 polymer ?
#
loop_
_entity_poly.entity_id
_entity_poly.type
_entity_poly.pdbx_seq_one_letter_code
_entity_poly.pdbx_strand_id
1 'polypeptide(L)' 'MYTIELEAEELQLVRAALGSYLQAFGHNEADLVKATRVLLAKLPEQIETKAG' A
#
# COMPACT_ATOMS: atom_id res chain seq x y z
N MET A 1 19.76 -1.76 -2.30
CA MET A 1 18.64 -1.34 -1.43
C MET A 1 18.42 0.13 -1.72
N TYR A 2 17.24 0.48 -2.22
CA TYR A 2 16.87 1.86 -2.53
C TYR A 2 15.78 2.28 -1.56
N THR A 3 15.98 3.42 -0.91
CA THR A 3 14.98 4.02 -0.02
C THR A 3 14.26 5.10 -0.81
N ILE A 4 12.93 5.07 -0.77
CA ILE A 4 12.08 6.11 -1.34
C ILE A 4 11.39 6.76 -0.15
N GLU A 5 11.52 8.08 -0.02
CA GLU A 5 10.73 8.86 0.93
C GLU A 5 9.40 9.20 0.25
N LEU A 6 8.30 8.95 0.95
CA LEU A 6 6.95 9.22 0.48
C LEU A 6 6.30 10.20 1.44
N GLU A 7 5.72 11.24 0.89
CA GLU A 7 4.87 12.15 1.66
C GLU A 7 3.55 11.47 2.04
N ALA A 8 2.84 12.05 3.00
CA ALA A 8 1.56 11.52 3.47
C ALA A 8 0.57 11.23 2.33
N GLU A 9 0.47 12.14 1.37
CA GLU A 9 -0.43 12.02 0.21
C GLU A 9 0.01 10.90 -0.73
N GLU A 10 1.32 10.78 -0.99
CA GLU A 10 1.88 9.73 -1.84
C GLU A 10 1.73 8.35 -1.18
N LEU A 11 1.92 8.27 0.14
CA LEU A 11 1.75 7.03 0.89
C LEU A 11 0.27 6.59 0.91
N GLN A 12 -0.67 7.54 1.02
CA GLN A 12 -2.10 7.24 0.85
C GLN A 12 -2.41 6.74 -0.57
N LEU A 13 -1.84 7.38 -1.60
CA LEU A 13 -2.03 6.97 -2.99
C LEU A 13 -1.50 5.55 -3.23
N VAL A 14 -0.30 5.24 -2.74
CA VAL A 14 0.30 3.89 -2.84
C VAL A 14 -0.57 2.87 -2.11
N ARG A 15 -1.04 3.17 -0.89
CA ARG A 15 -1.93 2.28 -0.13
C ARG A 15 -3.23 2.00 -0.90
N ALA A 16 -3.84 3.04 -1.48
CA ALA A 16 -5.06 2.92 -2.27
C ALA A 16 -4.83 2.08 -3.55
N ALA A 17 -3.72 2.31 -4.26
CA ALA A 17 -3.37 1.55 -5.45
C ALA A 17 -3.16 0.06 -5.15
N LEU A 18 -2.42 -0.27 -4.09
CA LEU A 18 -2.21 -1.65 -3.66
C LEU A 18 -3.53 -2.31 -3.19
N GLY A 19 -4.39 -1.56 -2.49
CA GLY A 19 -5.71 -2.04 -2.08
C GLY A 19 -6.61 -2.36 -3.29
N SER A 20 -6.65 -1.47 -4.28
CA SER A 20 -7.40 -1.67 -5.53
C SER A 20 -6.86 -2.86 -6.34
N TYR A 21 -5.53 -2.98 -6.42
CA TYR A 21 -4.87 -4.13 -7.03
C TYR A 21 -5.28 -5.45 -6.33
N LEU A 22 -5.23 -5.50 -4.99
CA LEU A 22 -5.64 -6.70 -4.25
C LEU A 22 -7.12 -7.06 -4.44
N GLN A 23 -8.00 -6.08 -4.68
CA GLN A 23 -9.42 -6.34 -4.96
C GLN A 23 -9.67 -6.84 -6.39
N ALA A 24 -8.88 -6.39 -7.36
CA ALA A 24 -9.03 -6.78 -8.75
C ALA A 24 -8.45 -8.17 -9.06
N PHE A 25 -7.43 -8.62 -8.32
CA PHE A 25 -6.76 -9.89 -8.57
C PHE A 25 -7.33 -11.02 -7.72
N GLY A 26 -8.35 -11.69 -8.27
CA GLY A 26 -8.92 -12.92 -7.74
C GLY A 26 -8.10 -14.16 -8.14
N HIS A 27 -7.38 -14.74 -7.19
CA HIS A 27 -6.76 -16.08 -7.23
C HIS A 27 -5.61 -16.38 -8.20
N ASN A 28 -5.41 -15.66 -9.30
CA ASN A 28 -4.39 -16.04 -10.30
C ASN A 28 -2.93 -15.85 -9.84
N GLU A 29 -2.68 -14.95 -8.88
CA GLU A 29 -1.33 -14.62 -8.41
C GLU A 29 -1.27 -14.63 -6.88
N ALA A 30 -1.48 -15.81 -6.29
CA ALA A 30 -1.52 -15.98 -4.83
C ALA A 30 -0.25 -15.46 -4.13
N ASP A 31 0.93 -15.69 -4.71
CA ASP A 31 2.21 -15.20 -4.16
C ASP A 31 2.33 -13.68 -4.24
N LEU A 32 1.86 -13.06 -5.33
CA LEU A 32 1.89 -11.61 -5.50
C LEU A 32 0.87 -10.92 -4.58
N VAL A 33 -0.33 -11.48 -4.44
CA VAL A 33 -1.35 -11.04 -3.48
C VAL A 33 -0.81 -11.12 -2.06
N LYS A 34 -0.11 -12.19 -1.71
CA LYS A 34 0.50 -12.38 -0.40
C LYS A 34 1.62 -11.37 -0.15
N ALA A 35 2.53 -11.18 -1.10
CA ALA A 35 3.60 -10.19 -1.00
C ALA A 35 3.05 -8.77 -0.87
N THR A 36 2.04 -8.42 -1.67
CA THR A 36 1.39 -7.11 -1.63
C THR A 36 0.63 -6.88 -0.32
N ARG A 37 -0.04 -7.89 0.25
CA ARG A 37 -0.65 -7.80 1.59
C ARG A 37 0.39 -7.55 2.68
N VAL A 38 1.54 -8.20 2.61
CA VAL A 38 2.64 -7.98 3.57
C VAL A 38 3.19 -6.56 3.44
N LEU A 39 3.32 -6.03 2.22
CA LEU A 39 3.71 -4.65 2.00
C LEU A 39 2.66 -3.67 2.53
N LEU A 40 1.38 -3.89 2.25
CA LEU A 40 0.28 -3.06 2.73
C LEU A 40 0.24 -3.00 4.26
N ALA A 41 0.50 -4.11 4.95
CA ALA A 41 0.55 -4.18 6.41
C ALA A 41 1.71 -3.39 7.03
N LYS A 42 2.75 -3.06 6.26
CA LYS A 42 3.84 -2.17 6.69
C LYS A 42 3.49 -0.70 6.51
N LEU A 43 2.49 -0.39 5.70
CA LEU A 43 2.02 0.98 5.50
C LEU A 43 1.05 1.34 6.63
N PRO A 44 1.17 2.54 7.22
CA PRO A 44 0.23 2.99 8.24
C PRO A 44 -1.20 3.07 7.66
N GLU A 45 -2.19 2.54 8.39
CA GLU A 45 -3.60 2.58 7.97
C GLU A 45 -4.19 3.99 7.98
N GLN A 46 -3.78 4.76 8.96
CA GLN A 46 -4.13 6.16 9.11
C GLN A 46 -2.84 6.94 9.11
N ILE A 47 -2.62 7.68 8.04
CA ILE A 47 -1.65 8.76 8.10
C ILE A 47 -2.42 9.89 8.74
N GLU A 48 -2.05 10.22 9.97
CA GLU A 48 -2.44 11.47 10.60
C GLU A 48 -1.91 12.59 9.72
N THR A 49 -2.69 13.01 8.73
CA THR A 49 -2.53 14.32 8.13
C THR A 49 -2.79 15.29 9.27
N LYS A 50 -1.71 15.76 9.91
CA LYS A 50 -1.77 16.94 10.76
C LYS A 50 -2.26 18.07 9.87
N ALA A 51 -3.58 18.27 9.86
CA ALA A 51 -4.21 19.52 9.47
C ALA A 51 -3.81 20.53 10.54
N GLY A 52 -2.69 21.23 10.29
CA GLY A 52 -2.26 22.42 11.00
C GLY A 52 -2.58 23.65 10.17
#